data_AF-A0AB72X7C5-F1
#
_entry.id   AF-A0AB72X7C5-F1
#
_cell.length_a   1.000
_cell.length_b   1.000
_cell.length_c   1.000
_cell.angle_alpha   90.00
_cell.angle_beta   90.00
_cell.angle_gamma   90.00
#
_symmetry.space_group_name_H-M   'P 1'
#
loop_
_entity.id
_entity.type
_entity.pdbx_description
1 polymer ?
#
loop_
_entity_poly.entity_id
_entity_poly.type
_entity_poly.pdbx_seq_one_letter_code
_entity_poly.pdbx_strand_id
1 'polypeptide(L)'
;MTSSPLNFPYPFEGHPAPIQMVGLFSFIPGAYLKLFGIQFQVAFEEQGLGNQFRRLTRRTEAGPPKEKSLAKALRDVLDKIASDEDAPSLFDDMRLALEGCEQARERLENLTLIESMYLGFGIEPDTWERRHCHQILMERAGRHAQQLLEAGDTPGAVEYISTHPLLSALVWPEALEVLRGATSLNAALPVTIAMAMDAHLGWLAAWDLDDAEGRKLPAPQFACLLPSTAQRGRNPTSLLFDELKRRLAVSSVPEILDNGHGEPEVEIGTLYRWSSGKNFPEAKTLSKVMTAHGLLDERDILYRQLNAARLVNLLGYLSQDLASKALEHREPTAWWPWPAYPFGHLDFESWAADRYPFWLAYHRKHGATLAGLAKSTPTNP
;
A
#
# COMPACT_ATOMS: atom_id res chain seq x y z
N MET A 1 -27.35 -4.23 22.42
CA MET A 1 -27.51 -3.54 21.11
C MET A 1 -26.35 -3.97 20.24
N THR A 2 -26.57 -4.88 19.30
CA THR A 2 -25.58 -5.28 18.30
C THR A 2 -25.45 -4.13 17.31
N SER A 3 -24.35 -3.38 17.37
CA SER A 3 -24.02 -2.41 16.32
C SER A 3 -23.90 -3.16 15.00
N SER A 4 -24.48 -2.63 13.93
CA SER A 4 -24.24 -3.16 12.58
C SER A 4 -22.74 -3.22 12.33
N PRO A 5 -22.22 -4.33 11.75
CA PRO A 5 -20.80 -4.45 11.46
C PRO A 5 -20.35 -3.30 10.54
N LEU A 6 -19.16 -2.79 10.80
CA LEU A 6 -18.52 -1.75 9.99
C LEU A 6 -18.40 -2.24 8.54
N ASN A 7 -18.81 -1.41 7.58
CA ASN A 7 -18.76 -1.77 6.17
C ASN A 7 -17.66 -0.98 5.45
N PHE A 8 -16.75 -1.70 4.81
CA PHE A 8 -15.68 -1.14 4.00
C PHE A 8 -16.00 -1.36 2.52
N PRO A 9 -16.33 -0.31 1.74
CA PRO A 9 -16.54 -0.48 0.30
C PRO A 9 -15.25 -0.89 -0.39
N TYR A 10 -15.36 -1.65 -1.50
CA TYR A 10 -14.22 -1.95 -2.35
C TYR A 10 -13.59 -0.64 -2.87
N PRO A 11 -12.27 -0.40 -2.68
CA PRO A 11 -11.67 0.90 -2.96
C PRO A 11 -11.26 1.09 -4.42
N PHE A 12 -11.45 0.09 -5.28
CA PHE A 12 -11.10 0.16 -6.69
C PHE A 12 -12.35 0.19 -7.57
N GLU A 13 -12.21 0.76 -8.76
CA GLU A 13 -13.24 0.67 -9.79
C GLU A 13 -13.41 -0.77 -10.30
N GLY A 14 -14.67 -1.13 -10.58
CA GLY A 14 -15.06 -2.42 -11.14
C GLY A 14 -15.37 -3.49 -10.10
N HIS A 15 -15.39 -4.75 -10.56
CA HIS A 15 -15.65 -5.88 -9.70
C HIS A 15 -14.46 -6.20 -8.80
N PRO A 16 -14.70 -6.65 -7.55
CA PRO A 16 -13.64 -7.13 -6.69
C PRO A 16 -12.77 -8.21 -7.33
N ALA A 17 -11.46 -7.99 -7.30
CA ALA A 17 -10.46 -8.94 -7.74
C ALA A 17 -9.41 -9.17 -6.62
N PRO A 18 -8.81 -10.38 -6.53
CA PRO A 18 -7.73 -10.64 -5.60
C PRO A 18 -6.57 -9.66 -5.80
N ILE A 19 -6.06 -9.11 -4.69
CA ILE A 19 -4.88 -8.27 -4.73
C ILE A 19 -3.65 -9.16 -4.86
N GLN A 20 -2.83 -8.86 -5.86
CA GLN A 20 -1.58 -9.57 -6.06
C GLN A 20 -0.55 -9.12 -5.02
N MET A 21 0.14 -10.09 -4.45
CA MET A 21 1.23 -9.90 -3.49
C MET A 21 2.59 -10.02 -4.18
N VAL A 22 3.61 -9.41 -3.58
CA VAL A 22 5.02 -9.69 -3.85
C VAL A 22 5.68 -10.15 -2.55
N GLY A 23 6.33 -11.32 -2.59
CA GLY A 23 6.68 -12.01 -1.36
C GLY A 23 5.44 -12.42 -0.55
N LEU A 24 5.63 -12.67 0.75
CA LEU A 24 4.53 -13.01 1.66
C LEU A 24 3.71 -11.80 2.15
N PHE A 25 4.32 -10.60 2.23
CA PHE A 25 3.80 -9.53 3.10
C PHE A 25 3.54 -8.18 2.42
N SER A 26 3.88 -8.01 1.14
CA SER A 26 3.73 -6.74 0.41
C SER A 26 2.76 -6.87 -0.76
N PHE A 27 1.99 -5.82 -1.07
CA PHE A 27 1.26 -5.75 -2.34
C PHE A 27 2.22 -5.50 -3.50
N ILE A 28 1.85 -5.93 -4.70
CA ILE A 28 2.59 -5.50 -5.89
C ILE A 28 2.53 -3.96 -6.03
N PRO A 29 3.59 -3.31 -6.53
CA PRO A 29 3.62 -1.87 -6.84
C PRO A 29 2.36 -1.31 -7.51
N GLY A 30 1.86 -2.01 -8.53
CA GLY A 30 0.67 -1.60 -9.28
C GLY A 30 -0.61 -1.50 -8.44
N ALA A 31 -0.72 -2.26 -7.34
CA ALA A 31 -1.87 -2.19 -6.45
C ALA A 31 -1.89 -0.86 -5.65
N TYR A 32 -0.73 -0.41 -5.15
CA TYR A 32 -0.62 0.89 -4.48
C TYR A 32 -0.89 2.05 -5.45
N LEU A 33 -0.31 1.99 -6.65
CA LEU A 33 -0.52 3.02 -7.66
C LEU A 33 -1.99 3.12 -8.05
N LYS A 34 -2.65 1.98 -8.32
CA LYS A 34 -4.10 1.94 -8.58
C LYS A 34 -4.89 2.53 -7.41
N LEU A 35 -4.52 2.20 -6.16
CA LEU A 35 -5.18 2.70 -4.95
C LEU A 35 -5.06 4.23 -4.84
N PHE A 36 -3.92 4.79 -5.23
CA PHE A 36 -3.69 6.23 -5.23
C PHE A 36 -4.14 6.93 -6.53
N GLY A 37 -4.84 6.22 -7.42
CA GLY A 37 -5.41 6.78 -8.64
C GLY A 37 -4.41 6.93 -9.80
N ILE A 38 -3.23 6.30 -9.70
CA ILE A 38 -2.22 6.29 -10.75
C ILE A 38 -2.44 5.04 -11.62
N GLN A 39 -2.75 5.25 -12.90
CA GLN A 39 -2.95 4.19 -13.88
C GLN A 39 -1.81 4.20 -14.90
N PHE A 40 -0.95 3.18 -14.89
CA PHE A 40 0.19 3.09 -15.80
C PHE A 40 -0.21 3.20 -17.27
N GLN A 41 -1.30 2.53 -17.67
CA GLN A 41 -1.76 2.58 -19.05
C GLN A 41 -2.06 4.01 -19.49
N VAL A 42 -2.78 4.77 -18.66
CA VAL A 42 -3.12 6.18 -18.94
C VAL A 42 -1.85 7.02 -19.04
N ALA A 43 -0.92 6.86 -18.08
CA ALA A 43 0.35 7.59 -18.11
C ALA A 43 1.17 7.30 -19.38
N PHE A 44 1.23 6.04 -19.83
CA PHE A 44 1.89 5.68 -21.09
C PHE A 44 1.14 6.22 -22.32
N GLU A 45 -0.20 6.21 -22.31
CA GLU A 45 -1.02 6.73 -23.40
C GLU A 45 -0.88 8.25 -23.56
N GLU A 46 -0.87 9.00 -22.46
CA GLU A 46 -0.62 10.44 -22.44
C GLU A 46 0.76 10.79 -23.03
N GLN A 47 1.75 9.92 -22.83
CA GLN A 47 3.08 10.03 -23.43
C GLN A 47 3.16 9.43 -24.85
N GLY A 48 2.05 9.01 -25.47
CA GLY A 48 2.04 8.40 -26.80
C GLY A 48 2.75 7.04 -26.90
N LEU A 49 2.97 6.37 -25.76
CA LEU A 49 3.66 5.08 -25.61
C LEU A 49 2.68 3.91 -25.38
N GLY A 50 1.37 4.10 -25.56
CA GLY A 50 0.36 3.07 -25.32
C GLY A 50 0.58 1.77 -26.12
N ASN A 51 1.15 1.86 -27.33
CA ASN A 51 1.52 0.68 -28.11
C ASN A 51 2.66 -0.13 -27.48
N GLN A 52 3.68 0.56 -26.99
CA GLN A 52 4.82 -0.04 -26.29
C GLN A 52 4.38 -0.66 -24.98
N PHE A 53 3.56 0.06 -24.19
CA PHE A 53 2.95 -0.47 -22.97
C PHE A 53 2.20 -1.78 -23.23
N ARG A 54 1.34 -1.82 -24.26
CA ARG A 54 0.62 -3.04 -24.66
C ARG A 54 1.55 -4.17 -25.07
N ARG A 55 2.71 -3.89 -25.67
CA ARG A 55 3.71 -4.91 -26.02
C ARG A 55 4.44 -5.45 -24.80
N LEU A 56 4.79 -4.57 -23.86
CA LEU A 56 5.49 -4.93 -22.61
C LEU A 56 4.61 -5.73 -21.65
N THR A 57 3.31 -5.44 -21.62
CA THR A 57 2.35 -6.07 -20.70
C THR A 57 1.56 -7.23 -21.30
N ARG A 58 1.78 -7.53 -22.60
CA ARG A 58 1.03 -8.59 -23.29
C ARG A 58 1.33 -9.95 -22.65
N ARG A 59 0.33 -10.54 -22.01
CA ARG A 59 0.32 -11.98 -21.73
C ARG A 59 -0.16 -12.70 -22.99
N THR A 60 0.68 -13.53 -23.59
CA THR A 60 0.30 -14.36 -24.74
C THR A 60 0.03 -15.81 -24.31
N GLU A 61 -0.98 -16.44 -24.91
CA GLU A 61 -1.30 -17.86 -24.69
C GLU A 61 -0.13 -18.79 -25.10
N ALA A 62 0.78 -18.31 -25.94
CA ALA A 62 1.94 -19.03 -26.45
C ALA A 62 3.21 -18.94 -25.57
N GLY A 63 3.11 -18.46 -24.33
CA GLY A 63 4.25 -18.25 -23.43
C GLY A 63 4.69 -16.78 -23.33
N PRO A 64 5.83 -16.47 -22.70
CA PRO A 64 6.32 -15.10 -22.58
C PRO A 64 6.60 -14.49 -23.98
N PRO A 65 6.44 -13.17 -24.16
CA PRO A 65 6.74 -12.52 -25.43
C PRO A 65 8.19 -12.77 -25.85
N LYS A 66 8.46 -12.80 -27.17
CA LYS A 66 9.82 -12.95 -27.69
C LYS A 66 10.71 -11.86 -27.09
N GLU A 67 11.81 -12.24 -26.46
CA GLU A 67 12.75 -11.36 -25.76
C GLU A 67 13.20 -10.18 -26.64
N LYS A 68 13.53 -10.44 -27.92
CA LYS A 68 13.87 -9.37 -28.90
C LYS A 68 12.75 -8.34 -29.10
N SER A 69 11.49 -8.74 -29.03
CA SER A 69 10.35 -7.83 -29.16
C SER A 69 10.13 -7.00 -27.89
N LEU A 70 10.41 -7.57 -26.72
CA LEU A 70 10.37 -6.85 -25.44
C LEU A 70 11.51 -5.85 -25.35
N ALA A 71 12.74 -6.29 -25.66
CA ALA A 71 13.92 -5.44 -25.72
C ALA A 71 13.71 -4.24 -26.65
N LYS A 72 13.10 -4.45 -27.82
CA LYS A 72 12.75 -3.35 -28.73
C LYS A 72 11.71 -2.40 -28.12
N ALA A 73 10.62 -2.93 -27.56
CA ALA A 73 9.58 -2.09 -26.96
C ALA A 73 10.11 -1.30 -25.75
N LEU A 74 10.99 -1.89 -24.94
CA LEU A 74 11.63 -1.22 -23.82
C LEU A 74 12.59 -0.14 -24.30
N ARG A 75 13.40 -0.42 -25.35
CA ARG A 75 14.27 0.60 -25.96
C ARG A 75 13.48 1.79 -26.48
N ASP A 76 12.39 1.56 -27.20
CA ASP A 76 11.51 2.63 -27.70
C ASP A 76 10.94 3.50 -26.54
N VAL A 77 10.71 2.91 -25.37
CA VAL A 77 10.26 3.63 -24.16
C VAL A 77 11.41 4.42 -23.55
N LEU A 78 12.57 3.79 -23.36
CA LEU A 78 13.76 4.43 -22.80
C LEU A 78 14.23 5.59 -23.68
N ASP A 79 14.26 5.45 -25.00
CA ASP A 79 14.66 6.52 -25.92
C ASP A 79 13.76 7.77 -25.80
N LYS A 80 12.52 7.60 -25.33
CA LYS A 80 11.56 8.70 -25.14
C LYS A 80 11.58 9.30 -23.74
N ILE A 81 11.89 8.50 -22.72
CA ILE A 81 11.81 8.91 -21.31
C ILE A 81 13.21 9.23 -20.74
N ALA A 82 14.25 8.51 -21.14
CA ALA A 82 15.62 8.67 -20.68
C ALA A 82 16.42 9.72 -21.47
N SER A 83 15.78 10.49 -22.35
CA SER A 83 16.40 11.63 -23.02
C SER A 83 16.44 12.90 -22.15
N ASP A 84 15.86 12.84 -20.95
CA ASP A 84 15.86 13.92 -19.97
C ASP A 84 17.13 13.87 -19.10
N GLU A 85 17.70 15.03 -18.78
CA GLU A 85 18.90 15.12 -17.92
C GLU A 85 18.59 14.65 -16.48
N ASP A 86 17.33 14.75 -16.08
CA ASP A 86 16.81 14.30 -14.77
C ASP A 86 16.24 12.86 -14.83
N ALA A 87 16.58 12.08 -15.85
CA ALA A 87 16.09 10.70 -15.97
C ALA A 87 16.59 9.84 -14.79
N PRO A 88 15.71 9.00 -14.19
CA PRO A 88 16.11 8.14 -13.09
C PRO A 88 17.22 7.14 -13.44
N SER A 89 18.11 6.86 -12.47
CA SER A 89 19.29 5.99 -12.65
C SER A 89 18.95 4.60 -13.19
N LEU A 90 17.78 4.08 -12.83
CA LEU A 90 17.27 2.79 -13.32
C LEU A 90 17.25 2.70 -14.85
N PHE A 91 16.95 3.80 -15.54
CA PHE A 91 16.82 3.81 -16.99
C PHE A 91 18.17 3.68 -17.70
N ASP A 92 19.24 4.20 -17.11
CA ASP A 92 20.60 3.98 -17.61
C ASP A 92 21.01 2.52 -17.47
N ASP A 93 20.75 1.90 -16.32
CA ASP A 93 21.02 0.47 -16.12
C ASP A 93 20.21 -0.40 -17.09
N MET A 94 18.93 -0.08 -17.32
CA MET A 94 18.11 -0.76 -18.32
C MET A 94 18.68 -0.62 -19.74
N ARG A 95 19.19 0.56 -20.11
CA ARG A 95 19.82 0.80 -21.41
C ARG A 95 21.11 0.00 -21.56
N LEU A 96 22.01 0.06 -20.57
CA LEU A 96 23.27 -0.68 -20.55
C LEU A 96 23.02 -2.20 -20.61
N ALA A 97 22.03 -2.70 -19.87
CA ALA A 97 21.67 -4.12 -19.92
C ALA A 97 21.14 -4.54 -21.31
N LEU A 98 20.35 -3.69 -21.98
CA LEU A 98 19.89 -3.92 -23.36
C LEU A 98 21.02 -3.87 -24.41
N GLU A 99 22.16 -3.25 -24.06
CA GLU A 99 23.39 -3.21 -24.85
C GLU A 99 24.33 -4.38 -24.55
N GLY A 100 23.99 -5.23 -23.57
CA GLY A 100 24.75 -6.42 -23.21
C GLY A 100 25.73 -6.22 -22.04
N CYS A 101 25.58 -5.16 -21.24
CA CYS A 101 26.37 -4.98 -20.02
C CYS A 101 25.89 -5.95 -18.92
N GLU A 102 26.68 -6.99 -18.66
CA GLU A 102 26.36 -8.00 -17.64
C GLU A 102 26.27 -7.41 -16.23
N GLN A 103 27.09 -6.40 -15.90
CA GLN A 103 27.02 -5.74 -14.59
C GLN A 103 25.70 -4.99 -14.38
N ALA A 104 25.25 -4.25 -15.39
CA ALA A 104 23.96 -3.56 -15.33
C ALA A 104 22.80 -4.56 -15.25
N ARG A 105 22.90 -5.67 -15.99
CA ARG A 105 21.94 -6.76 -15.92
C ARG A 105 21.87 -7.37 -14.51
N GLU A 106 23.02 -7.68 -13.90
CA GLU A 106 23.10 -8.21 -12.54
C GLU A 106 22.51 -7.23 -11.52
N ARG A 107 22.79 -5.93 -11.64
CA ARG A 107 22.15 -4.90 -10.79
C ARG A 107 20.63 -4.94 -10.91
N LEU A 108 20.09 -4.97 -12.13
CA LEU A 108 18.64 -5.04 -12.36
C LEU A 108 18.02 -6.34 -11.84
N GLU A 109 18.68 -7.48 -12.01
CA GLU A 109 18.19 -8.78 -11.53
C GLU A 109 18.16 -8.86 -9.99
N ASN A 110 19.02 -8.09 -9.32
CA ASN A 110 19.05 -7.98 -7.86
C ASN A 110 17.99 -7.01 -7.28
N LEU A 111 17.34 -6.19 -8.11
CA LEU A 111 16.28 -5.29 -7.65
C LEU A 111 14.98 -6.04 -7.37
N THR A 112 14.35 -5.69 -6.26
CA THR A 112 12.96 -6.08 -6.01
C THR A 112 11.97 -5.24 -6.83
N LEU A 113 10.69 -5.64 -6.86
CA LEU A 113 9.67 -4.90 -7.63
C LEU A 113 9.41 -3.51 -7.03
N ILE A 114 9.40 -3.39 -5.71
CA ILE A 114 9.24 -2.11 -5.00
C ILE A 114 10.46 -1.22 -5.21
N GLU A 115 11.68 -1.77 -5.16
CA GLU A 115 12.89 -0.99 -5.47
C GLU A 115 12.87 -0.49 -6.91
N SER A 116 12.55 -1.36 -7.86
CA SER A 116 12.40 -0.98 -9.27
C SER A 116 11.36 0.13 -9.46
N MET A 117 10.24 0.07 -8.71
CA MET A 117 9.23 1.14 -8.74
C MET A 117 9.81 2.45 -8.21
N TYR A 118 10.47 2.45 -7.05
CA TYR A 118 11.02 3.67 -6.45
C TYR A 118 12.11 4.31 -7.29
N LEU A 119 13.06 3.51 -7.77
CA LEU A 119 14.08 3.99 -8.69
C LEU A 119 13.45 4.49 -9.99
N GLY A 120 12.42 3.82 -10.52
CA GLY A 120 11.69 4.30 -11.69
C GLY A 120 10.94 5.63 -11.49
N PHE A 121 10.67 6.02 -10.24
CA PHE A 121 10.12 7.34 -9.88
C PHE A 121 11.21 8.36 -9.50
N GLY A 122 12.50 8.03 -9.66
CA GLY A 122 13.61 8.91 -9.29
C GLY A 122 13.86 8.99 -7.78
N ILE A 123 13.35 8.03 -7.00
CA ILE A 123 13.55 7.98 -5.55
C ILE A 123 14.77 7.09 -5.26
N GLU A 124 15.93 7.74 -5.22
CA GLU A 124 17.24 7.11 -5.06
C GLU A 124 17.51 6.61 -3.63
N PRO A 125 18.38 5.58 -3.44
CA PRO A 125 18.59 4.94 -2.14
C PRO A 125 19.05 5.87 -1.01
N ASP A 126 19.84 6.88 -1.33
CA ASP A 126 20.28 7.91 -0.39
C ASP A 126 19.09 8.74 0.13
N THR A 127 18.11 9.02 -0.73
CA THR A 127 16.87 9.76 -0.43
C THR A 127 15.77 8.91 0.20
N TRP A 128 15.93 7.59 0.34
CA TRP A 128 14.89 6.75 0.93
C TRP A 128 14.52 7.19 2.36
N GLU A 129 13.24 7.52 2.52
CA GLU A 129 12.59 7.79 3.80
C GLU A 129 12.24 6.47 4.52
N ARG A 130 11.76 6.58 5.76
CA ARG A 130 11.43 5.45 6.63
C ARG A 130 10.40 4.53 5.98
N ARG A 131 9.38 5.10 5.35
CA ARG A 131 8.30 4.36 4.66
C ARG A 131 8.81 3.57 3.46
N HIS A 132 9.77 4.12 2.70
CA HIS A 132 10.37 3.44 1.55
C HIS A 132 11.19 2.24 2.05
N CYS A 133 12.04 2.48 3.07
CA CYS A 133 12.85 1.45 3.70
C CYS A 133 11.99 0.31 4.28
N HIS A 134 10.86 0.62 4.92
CA HIS A 134 9.93 -0.37 5.45
C HIS A 134 9.41 -1.31 4.35
N GLN A 135 8.89 -0.74 3.26
CA GLN A 135 8.36 -1.55 2.16
C GLN A 135 9.41 -2.39 1.45
N ILE A 136 10.59 -1.83 1.21
CA ILE A 136 11.71 -2.53 0.57
C ILE A 136 12.14 -3.73 1.43
N LEU A 137 12.34 -3.52 2.74
CA LEU A 137 12.67 -4.61 3.66
C LEU A 137 11.55 -5.65 3.75
N MET A 138 10.30 -5.21 3.71
CA MET A 138 9.16 -6.12 3.73
C MET A 138 9.13 -7.03 2.50
N GLU A 139 9.38 -6.49 1.30
CA GLU A 139 9.48 -7.32 0.09
C GLU A 139 10.70 -8.23 0.13
N ARG A 140 11.89 -7.71 0.41
CA ARG A 140 13.14 -8.51 0.46
C ARG A 140 13.00 -9.66 1.45
N ALA A 141 12.60 -9.37 2.69
CA ALA A 141 12.44 -10.38 3.73
C ALA A 141 11.25 -11.32 3.46
N GLY A 142 10.14 -10.79 2.93
CA GLY A 142 8.98 -11.59 2.55
C GLY A 142 9.28 -12.56 1.42
N ARG A 143 10.09 -12.17 0.43
CA ARG A 143 10.53 -13.06 -0.66
C ARG A 143 11.46 -14.16 -0.17
N HIS A 144 12.40 -13.82 0.72
CA HIS A 144 13.28 -14.83 1.32
C HIS A 144 12.48 -15.87 2.12
N ALA A 145 11.55 -15.41 2.97
CA ALA A 145 10.68 -16.31 3.71
C ALA A 145 9.82 -17.19 2.78
N GLN A 146 9.29 -16.62 1.69
CA GLN A 146 8.56 -17.38 0.67
C GLN A 146 9.44 -18.46 0.03
N GLN A 147 10.67 -18.13 -0.37
CA GLN A 147 11.61 -19.07 -0.98
C GLN A 147 11.93 -20.25 -0.06
N LEU A 148 12.13 -20.00 1.24
CA LEU A 148 12.33 -21.06 2.23
C LEU A 148 11.11 -21.99 2.32
N LEU A 149 9.89 -21.43 2.36
CA LEU A 149 8.65 -22.22 2.37
C LEU A 149 8.47 -23.04 1.08
N GLU A 150 8.74 -22.45 -0.09
CA GLU A 150 8.65 -23.12 -1.39
C GLU A 150 9.69 -24.24 -1.55
N ALA A 151 10.88 -24.07 -0.94
CA ALA A 151 11.92 -25.10 -0.87
C ALA A 151 11.61 -26.21 0.15
N GLY A 152 10.52 -26.10 0.92
CA GLY A 152 10.13 -27.05 1.97
C GLY A 152 10.86 -26.86 3.30
N ASP A 153 11.64 -25.78 3.46
CA ASP A 153 12.31 -25.42 4.71
C ASP A 153 11.41 -24.55 5.59
N THR A 154 10.29 -25.13 6.03
CA THR A 154 9.36 -24.47 6.96
C THR A 154 10.04 -24.07 8.29
N PRO A 155 10.87 -24.91 8.93
CA PRO A 155 11.57 -24.52 10.16
C PRO A 155 12.47 -23.29 9.96
N GLY A 156 13.27 -23.27 8.89
CA GLY A 156 14.14 -22.13 8.57
C GLY A 156 13.34 -20.86 8.25
N ALA A 157 12.21 -20.98 7.53
CA ALA A 157 11.32 -19.85 7.28
C ALA A 157 10.77 -19.25 8.58
N VAL A 158 10.30 -20.09 9.51
CA VAL A 158 9.76 -19.65 10.80
C VAL A 158 10.85 -19.02 11.67
N GLU A 159 12.04 -19.63 11.74
CA GLU A 159 13.19 -19.07 12.46
C GLU A 159 13.55 -17.69 11.91
N TYR A 160 13.69 -17.57 10.58
CA TYR A 160 13.97 -16.31 9.91
C TYR A 160 12.92 -15.24 10.23
N ILE A 161 11.62 -15.55 10.08
CA ILE A 161 10.52 -14.62 10.38
C ILE A 161 10.60 -14.17 11.85
N SER A 162 10.81 -15.10 12.78
CA SER A 162 10.80 -14.82 14.22
C SER A 162 12.01 -14.00 14.72
N THR A 163 13.12 -14.01 13.98
CA THR A 163 14.37 -13.34 14.36
C THR A 163 14.66 -12.10 13.51
N HIS A 164 14.06 -11.95 12.35
CA HIS A 164 14.27 -10.79 11.49
C HIS A 164 13.78 -9.51 12.19
N PRO A 165 14.56 -8.41 12.19
CA PRO A 165 14.24 -7.18 12.93
C PRO A 165 12.83 -6.66 12.65
N LEU A 166 12.39 -6.70 11.39
CA LEU A 166 11.08 -6.22 10.95
C LEU A 166 9.97 -7.27 11.01
N LEU A 167 10.25 -8.54 10.66
CA LEU A 167 9.19 -9.55 10.53
C LEU A 167 8.76 -10.09 11.89
N SER A 168 9.66 -10.09 12.87
CA SER A 168 9.35 -10.47 14.26
C SER A 168 8.22 -9.64 14.87
N ALA A 169 8.00 -8.40 14.39
CA ALA A 169 6.92 -7.53 14.84
C ALA A 169 5.53 -7.91 14.28
N LEU A 170 5.47 -8.77 13.25
CA LEU A 170 4.24 -9.24 12.60
C LEU A 170 3.69 -10.54 13.18
N VAL A 171 4.50 -11.25 13.97
CA VAL A 171 4.16 -12.57 14.51
C VAL A 171 3.80 -12.50 15.98
N TRP A 172 2.90 -13.40 16.37
CA TRP A 172 2.54 -13.71 17.75
C TRP A 172 2.65 -15.23 17.96
N PRO A 173 2.68 -15.73 19.21
CA PRO A 173 2.99 -17.13 19.49
C PRO A 173 2.17 -18.13 18.67
N GLU A 174 0.87 -17.93 18.59
CA GLU A 174 -0.08 -18.78 17.86
C GLU A 174 0.15 -18.72 16.35
N ALA A 175 0.55 -17.57 15.79
CA ALA A 175 0.88 -17.47 14.36
C ALA A 175 2.11 -18.31 14.02
N LEU A 176 3.11 -18.35 14.90
CA LEU A 176 4.29 -19.21 14.72
C LEU A 176 3.91 -20.69 14.77
N GLU A 177 2.97 -21.09 15.62
CA GLU A 177 2.47 -22.46 15.65
C GLU A 177 1.77 -22.84 14.34
N VAL A 178 0.92 -21.96 13.81
CA VAL A 178 0.24 -22.18 12.52
C VAL A 178 1.26 -22.27 11.37
N LEU A 179 2.26 -21.37 11.33
CA LEU A 179 3.30 -21.41 10.30
C LEU A 179 4.13 -22.70 10.38
N ARG A 180 4.49 -23.17 11.59
CA ARG A 180 5.21 -24.45 11.76
C ARG A 180 4.39 -25.65 11.31
N GLY A 181 3.07 -25.60 11.53
CA GLY A 181 2.14 -26.68 11.15
C GLY A 181 1.70 -26.64 9.68
N ALA A 182 2.06 -25.60 8.92
CA ALA A 182 1.61 -25.44 7.54
C ALA A 182 2.28 -26.46 6.62
N THR A 183 1.46 -27.23 5.90
CA THR A 183 1.91 -28.25 4.94
C THR A 183 2.14 -27.70 3.54
N SER A 184 1.72 -26.46 3.29
CA SER A 184 1.91 -25.74 2.03
C SER A 184 1.74 -24.24 2.24
N LEU A 185 2.22 -23.45 1.29
CA LEU A 185 1.98 -22.00 1.30
C LEU A 185 0.49 -21.65 1.28
N ASN A 186 -0.34 -22.43 0.59
CA ASN A 186 -1.79 -22.25 0.57
C ASN A 186 -2.42 -22.46 1.96
N ALA A 187 -1.91 -23.41 2.75
CA ALA A 187 -2.37 -23.62 4.12
C ALA A 187 -1.95 -22.46 5.06
N ALA A 188 -0.81 -21.82 4.79
CA ALA A 188 -0.36 -20.63 5.49
C ALA A 188 -0.98 -19.32 4.98
N LEU A 189 -1.78 -19.36 3.91
CA LEU A 189 -2.26 -18.16 3.24
C LEU A 189 -3.10 -17.25 4.17
N PRO A 190 -4.04 -17.75 4.99
CA PRO A 190 -4.85 -16.87 5.84
C PRO A 190 -4.03 -16.13 6.91
N VAL A 191 -3.05 -16.81 7.52
CA VAL A 191 -2.15 -16.19 8.50
C VAL A 191 -1.17 -15.21 7.84
N THR A 192 -0.63 -15.55 6.67
CA THR A 192 0.28 -14.65 5.94
C THR A 192 -0.43 -13.40 5.43
N ILE A 193 -1.72 -13.49 5.04
CA ILE A 193 -2.52 -12.31 4.73
C ILE A 193 -2.74 -11.46 5.98
N ALA A 194 -3.05 -12.07 7.14
CA ALA A 194 -3.17 -11.35 8.41
C ALA A 194 -1.87 -10.59 8.76
N MET A 195 -0.72 -11.22 8.57
CA MET A 195 0.60 -10.58 8.74
C MET A 195 0.84 -9.48 7.71
N ALA A 196 0.47 -9.70 6.45
CA ALA A 196 0.58 -8.68 5.40
C ALA A 196 -0.23 -7.44 5.76
N MET A 197 -1.45 -7.60 6.28
CA MET A 197 -2.27 -6.46 6.70
C MET A 197 -1.61 -5.63 7.81
N ASP A 198 -1.01 -6.30 8.80
CA ASP A 198 -0.25 -5.63 9.87
C ASP A 198 1.02 -4.95 9.32
N ALA A 199 1.68 -5.55 8.33
CA ALA A 199 2.83 -4.94 7.64
C ALA A 199 2.45 -3.64 6.91
N HIS A 200 1.26 -3.58 6.30
CA HIS A 200 0.76 -2.40 5.62
C HIS A 200 0.30 -1.31 6.59
N LEU A 201 -0.23 -1.70 7.75
CA LEU A 201 -0.51 -0.77 8.84
C LEU A 201 0.81 -0.17 9.40
N GLY A 202 1.87 -0.97 9.49
CA GLY A 202 3.22 -0.52 9.81
C GLY A 202 3.77 0.47 8.80
N TRP A 203 3.59 0.20 7.50
CA TRP A 203 3.97 1.13 6.46
C TRP A 203 3.24 2.48 6.57
N LEU A 204 1.92 2.45 6.86
CA LEU A 204 1.15 3.66 7.09
C LEU A 204 1.70 4.48 8.27
N ALA A 205 2.09 3.82 9.36
CA ALA A 205 2.68 4.48 10.52
C ALA A 205 4.06 5.08 10.21
N ALA A 206 4.89 4.39 9.42
CA ALA A 206 6.16 4.94 8.93
C ALA A 206 5.93 6.19 8.08
N TRP A 207 4.93 6.15 7.19
CA TRP A 207 4.55 7.29 6.37
C TRP A 207 4.01 8.47 7.19
N ASP A 208 3.17 8.23 8.20
CA ASP A 208 2.68 9.29 9.10
C ASP A 208 3.86 10.04 9.76
N LEU A 209 4.83 9.29 10.28
CA LEU A 209 6.01 9.90 10.89
C LEU A 209 6.86 10.68 9.88
N ASP A 210 7.09 10.16 8.68
CA ASP A 210 7.84 10.86 7.62
C ASP A 210 7.13 12.15 7.19
N ASP A 211 5.80 12.11 7.01
CA ASP A 211 5.01 13.28 6.59
C ASP A 211 4.97 14.34 7.69
N ALA A 212 4.76 13.94 8.95
CA ALA A 212 4.80 14.82 10.10
C ALA A 212 6.17 15.50 10.25
N GLU A 213 7.26 14.74 10.13
CA GLU A 213 8.63 15.24 10.21
C GLU A 213 8.96 16.22 9.07
N GLY A 214 8.68 15.83 7.82
CA GLY A 214 8.92 16.67 6.64
C GLY A 214 8.15 17.99 6.66
N ARG A 215 6.97 18.00 7.30
CA ARG A 215 6.13 19.19 7.44
C ARG A 215 6.31 19.94 8.75
N LYS A 216 7.14 19.43 9.67
CA LYS A 216 7.32 19.97 11.03
C LYS A 216 5.99 20.05 11.80
N LEU A 217 5.14 19.04 11.64
CA LEU A 217 3.85 18.88 12.33
C LEU A 217 3.92 17.78 13.39
N PRO A 218 3.06 17.80 14.41
CA PRO A 218 3.03 16.75 15.43
C PRO A 218 2.45 15.45 14.88
N ALA A 219 3.15 14.32 15.03
CA ALA A 219 2.58 12.99 14.73
C ALA A 219 1.70 12.48 15.89
N PRO A 220 0.64 11.68 15.63
CA PRO A 220 0.20 11.20 14.31
C PRO A 220 -0.79 12.14 13.60
N GLN A 221 -0.68 12.23 12.28
CA GLN A 221 -1.55 12.96 11.35
C GLN A 221 -2.65 12.07 10.74
N PHE A 222 -2.45 10.74 10.69
CA PHE A 222 -3.41 9.81 10.06
C PHE A 222 -4.28 9.06 11.07
N ALA A 223 -4.04 9.21 12.37
CA ALA A 223 -4.83 8.55 13.41
C ALA A 223 -6.32 8.89 13.36
N CYS A 224 -6.69 10.09 12.87
CA CYS A 224 -8.09 10.50 12.69
C CYS A 224 -8.85 9.69 11.63
N LEU A 225 -8.15 8.88 10.83
CA LEU A 225 -8.73 8.07 9.75
C LEU A 225 -8.98 6.62 10.16
N LEU A 226 -8.53 6.24 11.36
CA LEU A 226 -8.66 4.87 11.87
C LEU A 226 -10.03 4.71 12.54
N PRO A 227 -10.84 3.73 12.08
CA PRO A 227 -12.02 3.30 12.80
C PRO A 227 -11.68 2.96 14.25
N SER A 228 -12.53 3.39 15.18
CA SER A 228 -12.31 3.17 16.61
C SER A 228 -13.61 2.83 17.32
N THR A 229 -13.48 2.16 18.46
CA THR A 229 -14.62 1.82 19.32
C THR A 229 -15.32 3.04 19.91
N ALA A 230 -14.65 4.20 19.94
CA ALA A 230 -15.23 5.50 20.34
C ALA A 230 -16.15 6.09 19.25
N GLN A 231 -15.93 5.71 17.98
CA GLN A 231 -16.69 6.19 16.82
C GLN A 231 -17.24 4.99 16.02
N ARG A 232 -18.05 4.15 16.68
CA ARG A 232 -18.58 2.91 16.08
C ARG A 232 -19.31 3.17 14.77
N GLY A 233 -19.11 2.28 13.79
CA GLY A 233 -19.77 2.33 12.50
C GLY A 233 -19.22 3.38 11.53
N ARG A 234 -18.11 4.05 11.88
CA ARG A 234 -17.45 5.05 11.02
C ARG A 234 -16.26 4.42 10.31
N ASN A 235 -16.34 4.37 8.99
CA ASN A 235 -15.25 3.87 8.14
C ASN A 235 -14.30 5.03 7.73
N PRO A 236 -13.11 4.73 7.17
CA PRO A 236 -12.10 5.74 6.86
C PRO A 236 -12.59 6.86 5.94
N THR A 237 -13.50 6.57 5.02
CA THR A 237 -14.14 7.57 4.15
C THR A 237 -14.93 8.59 4.95
N SER A 238 -15.78 8.12 5.86
CA SER A 238 -16.61 9.00 6.68
C SER A 238 -15.76 9.80 7.68
N LEU A 239 -14.63 9.25 8.12
CA LEU A 239 -13.67 9.91 9.01
C LEU A 239 -12.87 10.99 8.28
N LEU A 240 -12.43 10.70 7.05
CA LEU A 240 -11.84 11.71 6.15
C LEU A 240 -12.80 12.87 5.90
N PHE A 241 -14.10 12.59 5.74
CA PHE A 241 -15.11 13.62 5.55
C PHE A 241 -15.31 14.49 6.81
N ASP A 242 -15.20 13.92 8.00
CA ASP A 242 -15.21 14.71 9.25
C ASP A 242 -13.98 15.63 9.34
N GLU A 243 -12.81 15.16 8.92
CA GLU A 243 -11.60 15.97 8.83
C GLU A 243 -11.72 17.09 7.78
N LEU A 244 -12.35 16.82 6.62
CA LEU A 244 -12.69 17.86 5.65
C LEU A 244 -13.59 18.93 6.29
N LYS A 245 -14.71 18.56 6.91
CA LYS A 245 -15.61 19.52 7.59
C LYS A 245 -14.87 20.37 8.62
N ARG A 246 -14.02 19.74 9.43
CA ARG A 246 -13.19 20.42 10.44
C ARG A 246 -12.27 21.46 9.80
N ARG A 247 -11.63 21.14 8.68
CA ARG A 247 -10.75 22.06 7.94
C ARG A 247 -11.50 23.22 7.32
N LEU A 248 -12.68 22.96 6.76
CA LEU A 248 -13.55 23.98 6.19
C LEU A 248 -14.27 24.83 7.26
N ALA A 249 -14.13 24.49 8.54
CA ALA A 249 -14.85 25.11 9.65
C ALA A 249 -16.39 25.09 9.47
N VAL A 250 -16.91 24.00 8.91
CA VAL A 250 -18.35 23.76 8.69
C VAL A 250 -18.85 22.58 9.49
N SER A 251 -20.14 22.59 9.82
CA SER A 251 -20.79 21.59 10.66
C SER A 251 -21.62 20.56 9.89
N SER A 252 -22.05 20.90 8.67
CA SER A 252 -23.01 20.13 7.90
C SER A 252 -22.68 20.06 6.39
N VAL A 253 -23.30 19.12 5.68
CA VAL A 253 -23.15 18.99 4.22
C VAL A 253 -23.66 20.24 3.47
N PRO A 254 -24.84 20.82 3.80
CA PRO A 254 -25.29 22.06 3.17
C PRO A 254 -24.31 23.22 3.34
N GLU A 255 -23.72 23.38 4.54
CA GLU A 255 -22.75 24.45 4.79
C GLU A 255 -21.48 24.35 3.92
N ILE A 256 -21.10 23.16 3.45
CA ILE A 256 -19.99 23.01 2.48
C ILE A 256 -20.34 23.72 1.15
N LEU A 257 -21.60 23.75 0.76
CA LEU A 257 -22.05 24.41 -0.46
C LEU A 257 -22.28 25.91 -0.23
N ASP A 258 -22.82 26.27 0.94
CA ASP A 258 -23.30 27.63 1.22
C ASP A 258 -22.22 28.59 1.75
N ASN A 259 -21.22 28.09 2.48
CA ASN A 259 -20.24 28.93 3.21
C ASN A 259 -18.89 29.10 2.50
N GLY A 260 -18.76 28.64 1.25
CA GLY A 260 -17.54 28.81 0.45
C GLY A 260 -17.33 30.23 -0.06
N HIS A 261 -16.12 30.53 -0.53
CA HIS A 261 -15.81 31.73 -1.32
C HIS A 261 -16.35 31.64 -2.77
N GLY A 262 -16.75 30.44 -3.20
CA GLY A 262 -17.48 30.16 -4.43
C GLY A 262 -18.31 28.88 -4.30
N GLU A 263 -19.20 28.63 -5.26
CA GLU A 263 -19.97 27.39 -5.29
C GLU A 263 -19.07 26.23 -5.75
N PRO A 264 -18.87 25.18 -4.94
CA PRO A 264 -18.07 24.03 -5.35
C PRO A 264 -18.79 23.26 -6.46
N GLU A 265 -18.07 22.89 -7.52
CA GLU A 265 -18.58 22.04 -8.61
C GLU A 265 -18.73 20.57 -8.17
N VAL A 266 -19.62 20.31 -7.21
CA VAL A 266 -19.92 18.99 -6.68
C VAL A 266 -21.40 18.87 -6.31
N GLU A 267 -22.02 17.75 -6.67
CA GLU A 267 -23.40 17.47 -6.28
C GLU A 267 -23.51 17.19 -4.78
N ILE A 268 -24.54 17.73 -4.12
CA ILE A 268 -24.82 17.50 -2.70
C ILE A 268 -24.94 16.00 -2.36
N GLY A 269 -25.50 15.20 -3.28
CA GLY A 269 -25.61 13.75 -3.11
C GLY A 269 -24.26 13.05 -3.01
N THR A 270 -23.23 13.58 -3.68
CA THR A 270 -21.85 13.07 -3.57
C THR A 270 -21.28 13.35 -2.19
N LEU A 271 -21.48 14.55 -1.65
CA LEU A 271 -21.04 14.90 -0.29
C LEU A 271 -21.74 14.04 0.78
N TYR A 272 -23.04 13.77 0.64
CA TYR A 272 -23.74 12.83 1.53
C TYR A 272 -23.20 11.40 1.44
N ARG A 273 -22.85 10.93 0.23
CA ARG A 273 -22.22 9.61 0.07
C ARG A 273 -20.86 9.54 0.75
N TRP A 274 -20.04 10.58 0.65
CA TRP A 274 -18.76 10.69 1.36
C TRP A 274 -18.98 10.69 2.87
N SER A 275 -19.89 11.52 3.37
CA SER A 275 -20.24 11.62 4.79
C SER A 275 -20.71 10.28 5.38
N SER A 276 -21.50 9.51 4.62
CA SER A 276 -21.98 8.18 5.02
C SER A 276 -20.96 7.05 4.83
N GLY A 277 -19.80 7.35 4.23
CA GLY A 277 -18.75 6.39 3.93
C GLY A 277 -19.06 5.42 2.79
N LYS A 278 -20.04 5.72 1.93
CA LYS A 278 -20.48 4.84 0.82
C LYS A 278 -19.67 4.98 -0.46
N ASN A 279 -18.99 6.12 -0.66
CA ASN A 279 -18.16 6.38 -1.82
C ASN A 279 -16.91 7.16 -1.42
N PHE A 280 -15.75 6.80 -1.94
CA PHE A 280 -14.51 7.54 -1.69
C PHE A 280 -14.46 8.84 -2.50
N PRO A 281 -13.86 9.91 -1.95
CA PRO A 281 -13.53 11.08 -2.74
C PRO A 281 -12.48 10.77 -3.82
N GLU A 282 -12.71 11.30 -5.01
CA GLU A 282 -11.66 11.47 -6.02
C GLU A 282 -10.85 12.73 -5.72
N ALA A 283 -9.54 12.71 -5.98
CA ALA A 283 -8.67 13.85 -5.72
C ALA A 283 -9.12 15.12 -6.46
N LYS A 284 -9.55 14.97 -7.73
CA LYS A 284 -10.08 16.07 -8.54
C LYS A 284 -11.33 16.70 -7.92
N THR A 285 -12.28 15.87 -7.48
CA THR A 285 -13.52 16.36 -6.86
C THR A 285 -13.27 16.98 -5.48
N LEU A 286 -12.37 16.39 -4.69
CA LEU A 286 -11.94 16.97 -3.42
C LEU A 286 -11.28 18.35 -3.62
N SER A 287 -10.41 18.48 -4.62
CA SER A 287 -9.73 19.73 -4.96
C SER A 287 -10.70 20.86 -5.31
N LYS A 288 -11.79 20.56 -6.04
CA LYS A 288 -12.85 21.53 -6.33
C LYS A 288 -13.50 22.07 -5.06
N VAL A 289 -13.80 21.19 -4.09
CA VAL A 289 -14.36 21.59 -2.78
C VAL A 289 -13.36 22.44 -2.00
N MET A 290 -12.11 22.03 -1.93
CA MET A 290 -11.06 22.78 -1.21
C MET A 290 -10.84 24.17 -1.83
N THR A 291 -10.78 24.26 -3.15
CA THR A 291 -10.61 25.52 -3.90
C THR A 291 -11.76 26.48 -3.66
N ALA A 292 -13.00 25.99 -3.67
CA ALA A 292 -14.20 26.79 -3.38
C ALA A 292 -14.17 27.41 -1.97
N HIS A 293 -13.41 26.83 -1.03
CA HIS A 293 -13.20 27.32 0.32
C HIS A 293 -11.86 28.03 0.54
N GLY A 294 -11.16 28.41 -0.55
CA GLY A 294 -9.90 29.14 -0.48
C GLY A 294 -8.70 28.31 -0.03
N LEU A 295 -8.83 26.98 0.06
CA LEU A 295 -7.74 26.05 0.36
C LEU A 295 -7.06 25.64 -0.95
N LEU A 296 -6.12 26.47 -1.40
CA LEU A 296 -5.44 26.34 -2.70
C LEU A 296 -4.13 25.54 -2.63
N ASP A 297 -3.67 25.14 -1.44
CA ASP A 297 -2.43 24.38 -1.30
C ASP A 297 -2.61 22.91 -1.70
N GLU A 298 -2.08 22.52 -2.86
CA GLU A 298 -2.04 21.12 -3.31
C GLU A 298 -1.21 20.21 -2.37
N ARG A 299 -0.40 20.79 -1.48
CA ARG A 299 0.36 20.09 -0.45
C ARG A 299 -0.39 19.98 0.87
N ASP A 300 -1.67 20.37 0.91
CA ASP A 300 -2.49 20.20 2.11
C ASP A 300 -2.50 18.72 2.56
N ILE A 301 -2.43 18.52 3.88
CA ILE A 301 -2.39 17.18 4.49
C ILE A 301 -3.63 16.36 4.15
N LEU A 302 -4.75 17.00 3.78
CA LEU A 302 -5.96 16.28 3.41
C LEU A 302 -5.77 15.37 2.19
N TYR A 303 -4.88 15.72 1.25
CA TYR A 303 -4.55 14.83 0.12
C TYR A 303 -3.73 13.60 0.55
N ARG A 304 -2.86 13.76 1.55
CA ARG A 304 -2.13 12.64 2.17
C ARG A 304 -3.09 11.75 2.97
N GLN A 305 -3.98 12.39 3.74
CA GLN A 305 -5.04 11.72 4.49
C GLN A 305 -6.03 10.99 3.55
N LEU A 306 -6.32 11.52 2.37
CA LEU A 306 -7.14 10.83 1.36
C LEU A 306 -6.50 9.48 0.97
N ASN A 307 -5.21 9.50 0.62
CA ASN A 307 -4.49 8.29 0.23
C ASN A 307 -4.32 7.31 1.42
N ALA A 308 -4.06 7.82 2.63
CA ALA A 308 -4.06 7.02 3.85
C ALA A 308 -5.43 6.36 4.12
N ALA A 309 -6.52 7.10 3.99
CA ALA A 309 -7.88 6.59 4.18
C ALA A 309 -8.22 5.48 3.18
N ARG A 310 -7.76 5.59 1.93
CA ARG A 310 -7.91 4.53 0.91
C ARG A 310 -7.18 3.26 1.31
N LEU A 311 -5.96 3.36 1.83
CA LEU A 311 -5.21 2.22 2.35
C LEU A 311 -5.91 1.57 3.54
N VAL A 312 -6.27 2.35 4.56
CA VAL A 312 -6.98 1.81 5.74
C VAL A 312 -8.28 1.12 5.32
N ASN A 313 -9.02 1.71 4.38
CA ASN A 313 -10.23 1.09 3.88
C ASN A 313 -9.97 -0.17 3.08
N LEU A 314 -8.88 -0.23 2.31
CA LEU A 314 -8.50 -1.46 1.63
C LEU A 314 -8.21 -2.58 2.64
N LEU A 315 -7.48 -2.28 3.71
CA LEU A 315 -7.24 -3.23 4.79
C LEU A 315 -8.57 -3.68 5.41
N GLY A 316 -9.46 -2.74 5.74
CA GLY A 316 -10.78 -3.08 6.28
C GLY A 316 -11.63 -3.96 5.35
N TYR A 317 -11.59 -3.68 4.04
CA TYR A 317 -12.27 -4.49 3.02
C TYR A 317 -11.71 -5.92 2.98
N LEU A 318 -10.38 -6.07 2.97
CA LEU A 318 -9.73 -7.38 2.97
C LEU A 318 -10.07 -8.18 4.23
N SER A 319 -10.06 -7.54 5.41
CA SER A 319 -10.49 -8.16 6.66
C SER A 319 -11.94 -8.61 6.60
N GLN A 320 -12.84 -7.77 6.09
CA GLN A 320 -14.26 -8.09 5.97
C GLN A 320 -14.49 -9.30 5.06
N ASP A 321 -13.81 -9.34 3.91
CA ASP A 321 -13.89 -10.47 2.97
C ASP A 321 -13.36 -11.78 3.60
N LEU A 322 -12.23 -11.74 4.30
CA LEU A 322 -11.66 -12.92 4.96
C LEU A 322 -12.49 -13.40 6.14
N ALA A 323 -12.97 -12.49 6.98
CA ALA A 323 -13.86 -12.82 8.09
C ALA A 323 -15.17 -13.43 7.60
N SER A 324 -15.76 -12.90 6.52
CA SER A 324 -16.94 -13.49 5.88
C SER A 324 -16.68 -14.90 5.37
N LYS A 325 -15.58 -15.13 4.63
CA LYS A 325 -15.19 -16.46 4.14
C LYS A 325 -14.94 -17.45 5.28
N ALA A 326 -14.29 -17.02 6.36
CA ALA A 326 -14.04 -17.86 7.53
C ALA A 326 -15.32 -18.27 8.27
N LEU A 327 -16.34 -17.39 8.28
CA LEU A 327 -17.66 -17.71 8.86
C LEU A 327 -18.47 -18.67 7.97
N GLU A 328 -18.30 -18.61 6.65
CA GLU A 328 -18.96 -19.49 5.69
C GLU A 328 -18.33 -20.90 5.67
N HIS A 329 -16.99 -20.97 5.73
CA HIS A 329 -16.25 -22.21 5.83
C HIS A 329 -16.31 -22.76 7.26
N ARG A 330 -17.08 -23.84 7.47
CA ARG A 330 -17.26 -24.51 8.76
C ARG A 330 -15.99 -25.20 9.33
N GLU A 331 -14.80 -24.78 8.87
CA GLU A 331 -13.49 -25.25 9.32
C GLU A 331 -12.68 -24.05 9.87
N PRO A 332 -12.86 -23.71 11.17
CA PRO A 332 -12.22 -22.55 11.78
C PRO A 332 -10.69 -22.58 11.74
N THR A 333 -10.09 -23.78 11.71
CA THR A 333 -8.64 -23.96 11.68
C THR A 333 -8.02 -23.62 10.34
N ALA A 334 -8.73 -23.87 9.23
CA ALA A 334 -8.22 -23.61 7.88
C ALA A 334 -8.14 -22.12 7.56
N TRP A 335 -8.90 -21.28 8.27
CA TRP A 335 -8.98 -19.83 8.06
C TRP A 335 -8.40 -19.01 9.20
N TRP A 336 -7.76 -19.64 10.18
CA TRP A 336 -7.20 -18.92 11.32
C TRP A 336 -6.22 -17.82 10.86
N PRO A 337 -6.25 -16.60 11.45
CA PRO A 337 -6.97 -16.20 12.66
C PRO A 337 -8.45 -15.82 12.46
N TRP A 338 -8.95 -15.78 11.23
CA TRP A 338 -10.28 -15.28 10.91
C TRP A 338 -11.39 -16.16 11.51
N PRO A 339 -12.50 -15.57 11.99
CA PRO A 339 -12.91 -14.16 11.88
C PRO A 339 -12.30 -13.22 12.93
N ALA A 340 -11.49 -13.74 13.86
CA ALA A 340 -10.66 -12.87 14.69
C ALA A 340 -9.57 -12.22 13.84
N TYR A 341 -9.04 -11.11 14.34
CA TYR A 341 -8.03 -10.30 13.70
C TYR A 341 -6.64 -10.73 14.18
N PRO A 342 -5.55 -10.30 13.51
CA PRO A 342 -4.18 -10.56 13.96
C PRO A 342 -4.03 -10.25 15.46
N PHE A 343 -3.21 -11.01 16.19
CA PHE A 343 -3.03 -10.86 17.65
C PHE A 343 -4.29 -11.13 18.50
N GLY A 344 -5.32 -11.76 17.93
CA GLY A 344 -6.52 -12.18 18.66
C GLY A 344 -7.53 -11.06 18.91
N HIS A 345 -7.42 -9.93 18.19
CA HIS A 345 -8.40 -8.86 18.27
C HIS A 345 -9.76 -9.28 17.72
N LEU A 346 -10.84 -8.70 18.24
CA LEU A 346 -12.21 -9.14 17.92
C LEU A 346 -12.77 -8.49 16.66
N ASP A 347 -12.28 -7.30 16.31
CA ASP A 347 -12.75 -6.50 15.19
C ASP A 347 -11.63 -5.61 14.63
N PHE A 348 -11.89 -4.98 13.48
CA PHE A 348 -10.93 -4.11 12.82
C PHE A 348 -10.60 -2.89 13.68
N GLU A 349 -11.60 -2.29 14.34
CA GLU A 349 -11.43 -1.13 15.21
C GLU A 349 -10.46 -1.40 16.36
N SER A 350 -10.60 -2.54 17.04
CA SER A 350 -9.73 -2.92 18.15
C SER A 350 -8.32 -3.29 17.68
N TRP A 351 -8.18 -3.99 16.55
CA TRP A 351 -6.89 -4.27 15.94
C TRP A 351 -6.15 -2.98 15.55
N ALA A 352 -6.80 -2.09 14.79
CA ALA A 352 -6.16 -0.86 14.33
C ALA A 352 -5.80 0.09 15.48
N ALA A 353 -6.66 0.19 16.51
CA ALA A 353 -6.42 1.04 17.67
C ALA A 353 -5.24 0.57 18.54
N ASP A 354 -4.92 -0.72 18.56
CA ASP A 354 -3.75 -1.26 19.26
C ASP A 354 -2.49 -1.22 18.37
N ARG A 355 -2.62 -1.74 17.15
CA ARG A 355 -1.47 -2.00 16.28
C ARG A 355 -0.91 -0.75 15.64
N TYR A 356 -1.73 0.25 15.33
CA TYR A 356 -1.21 1.49 14.74
C TYR A 356 -0.29 2.27 15.70
N PRO A 357 -0.67 2.52 16.98
CA PRO A 357 0.26 3.08 17.97
C PRO A 357 1.50 2.24 18.20
N PHE A 358 1.38 0.90 18.21
CA PHE A 358 2.53 0.01 18.28
C PHE A 358 3.52 0.29 17.15
N TRP A 359 3.05 0.36 15.90
CA TRP A 359 3.91 0.62 14.75
C TRP A 359 4.56 2.00 14.78
N LEU A 360 3.84 3.04 15.23
CA LEU A 360 4.42 4.37 15.45
C LEU A 360 5.58 4.31 16.47
N ALA A 361 5.38 3.62 17.59
CA ALA A 361 6.42 3.46 18.61
C ALA A 361 7.60 2.62 18.09
N TYR A 362 7.30 1.54 17.37
CA TYR A 362 8.29 0.67 16.76
C TYR A 362 9.17 1.44 15.77
N HIS A 363 8.58 2.24 14.88
CA HIS A 363 9.31 3.05 13.91
C HIS A 363 10.13 4.19 14.54
N ARG A 364 9.63 4.81 15.62
CA ARG A 364 10.43 5.79 16.39
C ARG A 364 11.68 5.14 17.00
N LYS A 365 11.56 3.90 17.49
CA LYS A 365 12.64 3.18 18.16
C LYS A 365 13.62 2.52 17.19
N HIS A 366 13.12 1.91 16.12
CA HIS A 366 13.88 1.03 15.23
C HIS A 366 14.06 1.59 13.82
N GLY A 367 13.40 2.70 13.46
CA GLY A 367 13.37 3.23 12.09
C GLY A 367 14.75 3.53 11.51
N ALA A 368 15.68 4.07 12.31
CA ALA A 368 17.05 4.33 11.86
C ALA A 368 17.82 3.04 11.54
N THR A 369 17.67 2.00 12.38
CA THR A 369 18.28 0.69 12.14
C THR A 369 17.72 0.04 10.89
N LEU A 370 16.41 0.11 10.69
CA LEU A 370 15.76 -0.42 9.49
C LEU A 370 16.18 0.34 8.23
N ALA A 371 16.28 1.68 8.29
CA ALA A 371 16.81 2.46 7.18
C ALA A 371 18.25 2.06 6.84
N GLY A 372 19.10 1.84 7.85
CA GLY A 372 20.45 1.33 7.66
C GLY A 372 20.47 -0.02 6.95
N LEU A 373 19.63 -0.98 7.37
CA LEU A 373 19.52 -2.30 6.75
C LEU A 373 19.02 -2.23 5.29
N ALA A 374 18.03 -1.37 5.03
CA ALA A 374 17.49 -1.19 3.69
C ALA A 374 18.55 -0.64 2.73
N LYS A 375 19.30 0.38 3.17
CA LYS A 375 20.32 1.08 2.36
C LYS A 375 21.65 0.33 2.26
N SER A 376 21.97 -0.57 3.20
CA SER A 376 23.24 -1.32 3.21
C SER A 376 23.22 -2.63 2.41
N THR A 377 22.03 -3.15 2.09
CA THR A 377 21.95 -4.33 1.22
C THR A 377 22.34 -3.88 -0.20
N PRO A 378 23.42 -4.43 -0.77
CA PRO A 378 24.06 -3.84 -1.93
C PRO A 378 23.14 -3.89 -3.17
N THR A 379 22.74 -2.73 -3.66
CA THR A 379 22.86 -2.45 -5.09
C THR A 379 24.35 -2.20 -5.31
N ASN A 380 25.16 -3.25 -5.46
CA ASN A 380 26.59 -3.08 -5.67
C ASN A 380 26.79 -2.22 -6.94
N PRO A 381 27.62 -1.16 -6.89
CA PRO A 381 27.92 -0.33 -8.05
C PRO A 381 28.59 -1.12 -9.17
#